data_AF-A0A6L7A2L9-F1
#
_entry.id   AF-A0A6L7A2L9-F1
#
_cell.length_a   1.000
_cell.length_b   1.000
_cell.length_c   1.000
_cell.angle_alpha   90.00
_cell.angle_beta   90.00
_cell.angle_gamma   90.00
#
_symmetry.space_group_name_H-M   'P 1'
#
loop_
_entity.id
_entity.type
_entity.pdbx_description
1 polymer ?
#
loop_
_entity_poly.entity_id
_entity_poly.type
_entity_poly.pdbx_seq_one_letter_code
_entity_poly.pdbx_strand_id
1 'polypeptide(L)'
;MTELTKEQLIEEAKLKIAIAKCHPNSGVARVEGELFKIALTSLEAEPAAWTDDEELRDIEKYGFGEIFQRPSDKYEASRCVTPLYRMPPVPVVPEGLVKAVRFYEQVKRENPPVETGAWKDAVDWVLKEACQVVNIRIKGE
;
A
#
# COMPACT_ATOMS: atom_id res chain seq x y z
N MET A 1 -17.06 -1.01 -17.46
CA MET A 1 -15.97 -1.60 -16.67
C MET A 1 -16.64 -2.26 -15.48
N THR A 2 -16.49 -3.57 -15.32
CA THR A 2 -17.00 -4.28 -14.14
C THR A 2 -16.09 -3.97 -12.96
N GLU A 3 -16.62 -3.33 -11.93
CA GLU A 3 -15.90 -3.11 -10.68
C GLU A 3 -15.69 -4.46 -9.98
N LEU A 4 -14.45 -4.70 -9.53
CA LEU A 4 -14.12 -5.91 -8.77
C LEU A 4 -14.71 -5.81 -7.37
N THR A 5 -15.32 -6.89 -6.88
CA THR A 5 -15.85 -6.91 -5.52
C THR A 5 -14.74 -7.04 -4.49
N LYS A 6 -15.02 -6.67 -3.23
CA LYS A 6 -14.09 -6.80 -2.10
C LYS A 6 -13.58 -8.24 -1.96
N GLU A 7 -14.46 -9.22 -2.12
CA GLU A 7 -14.16 -10.64 -2.02
C GLU A 7 -13.21 -11.08 -3.13
N GLN A 8 -13.43 -10.59 -4.36
CA GLN A 8 -12.55 -10.87 -5.49
C GLN A 8 -11.14 -10.32 -5.24
N LEU A 9 -11.03 -9.10 -4.69
CA LEU A 9 -9.75 -8.48 -4.34
C LEU A 9 -9.02 -9.22 -3.22
N ILE A 10 -9.75 -9.74 -2.23
CA ILE A 10 -9.19 -10.56 -1.14
C ILE A 10 -8.59 -11.85 -1.69
N GLU A 11 -9.34 -12.56 -2.55
CA GLU A 11 -8.87 -13.81 -3.14
C GLU A 11 -7.67 -13.58 -4.08
N GLU A 12 -7.67 -12.50 -4.85
CA GLU A 12 -6.52 -12.12 -5.66
C GLU A 12 -5.29 -11.80 -4.82
N ALA A 13 -5.44 -11.04 -3.73
CA ALA A 13 -4.33 -10.72 -2.83
C ALA A 13 -3.72 -12.00 -2.21
N LYS A 14 -4.55 -12.94 -1.74
CA LYS A 14 -4.10 -14.24 -1.22
C LYS A 14 -3.31 -15.03 -2.27
N LEU A 15 -3.81 -15.07 -3.51
CA LEU A 15 -3.13 -15.75 -4.62
C LEU A 15 -1.75 -15.14 -4.91
N LYS A 16 -1.66 -13.81 -4.98
CA LYS A 16 -0.39 -13.10 -5.24
C LYS A 16 0.64 -13.33 -4.12
N ILE A 17 0.19 -13.36 -2.86
CA ILE A 17 1.03 -13.72 -1.71
C ILE A 17 1.54 -15.16 -1.84
N ALA A 18 0.71 -16.10 -2.27
CA ALA A 18 1.11 -17.49 -2.47
C ALA A 18 2.16 -17.63 -3.59
N ILE A 19 1.97 -16.92 -4.72
CA ILE A 19 2.94 -16.89 -5.82
C ILE A 19 4.28 -16.30 -5.34
N ALA A 20 4.25 -15.21 -4.58
CA ALA A 20 5.46 -14.61 -4.02
C ALA A 20 6.27 -15.60 -3.16
N LYS A 21 5.60 -16.44 -2.38
CA LYS A 21 6.25 -17.48 -1.57
C LYS A 21 6.92 -18.57 -2.42
N CYS A 22 6.41 -18.86 -3.60
CA CYS A 22 7.02 -19.82 -4.53
C CYS A 22 8.29 -19.29 -5.21
N HIS A 23 8.55 -17.98 -5.14
CA HIS A 23 9.71 -17.33 -5.77
C HIS A 23 10.54 -16.52 -4.76
N PRO A 24 11.11 -17.16 -3.72
CA PRO A 24 11.75 -16.46 -2.60
C PRO A 24 13.02 -15.67 -2.99
N ASN A 25 13.67 -16.05 -4.09
CA ASN A 25 14.90 -15.41 -4.58
C ASN A 25 14.63 -14.22 -5.51
N SER A 26 13.37 -13.97 -5.88
CA SER A 26 13.01 -12.80 -6.69
C SER A 26 12.75 -11.60 -5.80
N GLY A 27 13.61 -10.57 -5.92
CA GLY A 27 13.45 -9.31 -5.19
C GLY A 27 12.10 -8.63 -5.48
N VAL A 28 11.61 -8.74 -6.71
CA VAL A 28 10.31 -8.20 -7.14
C VAL A 28 9.18 -8.95 -6.44
N ALA A 29 9.19 -10.28 -6.50
CA ALA A 29 8.16 -11.11 -5.87
C ALA A 29 8.09 -10.89 -4.35
N ARG A 30 9.22 -10.63 -3.69
CA ARG A 30 9.26 -10.31 -2.26
C ARG A 30 8.56 -8.99 -1.95
N VAL A 31 8.86 -7.93 -2.71
CA VAL A 31 8.23 -6.60 -2.50
C VAL A 31 6.73 -6.65 -2.80
N GLU A 32 6.35 -7.29 -3.91
CA GLU A 32 4.94 -7.48 -4.26
C GLU A 32 4.20 -8.29 -3.18
N GLY A 33 4.81 -9.37 -2.69
CA GLY A 33 4.25 -10.19 -1.61
C GLY A 33 3.98 -9.38 -0.33
N GLU A 34 4.90 -8.51 0.08
CA GLU A 34 4.68 -7.62 1.24
C GLU A 34 3.57 -6.58 0.97
N LEU A 35 3.52 -6.02 -0.24
CA LEU A 35 2.46 -5.08 -0.62
C LEU A 35 1.07 -5.74 -0.53
N PHE A 36 0.92 -6.95 -1.06
CA PHE A 36 -0.35 -7.69 -0.99
C PHE A 36 -0.71 -8.11 0.42
N LYS A 37 0.25 -8.35 1.33
CA LYS A 37 -0.05 -8.58 2.76
C LYS A 37 -0.65 -7.35 3.43
N ILE A 38 -0.12 -6.16 3.14
CA ILE A 38 -0.67 -4.89 3.66
C ILE A 38 -2.08 -4.67 3.11
N ALA A 39 -2.26 -4.87 1.81
CA ALA A 39 -3.57 -4.75 1.17
C ALA A 39 -4.59 -5.74 1.75
N LEU A 40 -4.22 -7.02 1.91
CA LEU A 40 -5.08 -8.03 2.53
C LEU A 40 -5.46 -7.65 3.96
N THR A 41 -4.49 -7.23 4.78
CA THR A 41 -4.73 -6.75 6.15
C THR A 41 -5.71 -5.58 6.17
N SER A 42 -5.60 -4.66 5.21
CA SER A 42 -6.51 -3.51 5.10
C SER A 42 -7.92 -3.92 4.64
N LEU A 43 -8.04 -4.90 3.75
CA LEU A 43 -9.33 -5.38 3.26
C LEU A 43 -10.07 -6.18 4.35
N GLU A 44 -9.34 -6.95 5.15
CA GLU A 44 -9.89 -7.76 6.25
C GLU A 44 -10.03 -6.98 7.58
N ALA A 45 -9.60 -5.71 7.61
CA ALA A 45 -9.70 -4.90 8.83
C ALA A 45 -11.15 -4.74 9.29
N GLU A 46 -11.37 -4.98 10.58
CA GLU A 46 -12.62 -4.66 11.25
C GLU A 46 -12.58 -3.22 11.82
N PRO A 47 -13.71 -2.50 11.79
CA PRO A 47 -13.80 -1.20 12.42
C PRO A 47 -13.54 -1.30 13.93
N ALA A 48 -12.78 -0.36 14.47
CA ALA A 48 -12.49 -0.29 15.89
C ALA A 48 -13.55 0.49 16.67
N ALA A 49 -14.27 1.37 15.98
CA ALA A 49 -15.37 2.14 16.50
C ALA A 49 -16.26 2.61 15.34
N TRP A 50 -17.34 3.31 15.68
CA TRP A 50 -18.30 3.84 14.74
C TRP A 50 -18.69 5.27 15.13
N THR A 51 -19.08 6.07 14.17
CA THR A 51 -19.62 7.43 14.35
C THR A 51 -20.77 7.64 13.38
N ASP A 52 -21.52 8.73 13.51
CA ASP A 52 -22.49 9.15 12.50
C ASP A 52 -22.11 10.50 11.86
N ASP A 53 -22.82 10.86 10.78
CA ASP A 53 -22.59 12.10 10.04
C ASP A 53 -22.90 13.37 10.85
N GLU A 54 -23.73 13.28 11.89
CA GLU A 54 -24.04 14.41 12.76
C GLU A 54 -22.89 14.68 13.72
N GLU A 55 -22.37 13.64 14.35
CA GLU A 55 -21.19 13.73 15.21
C GLU A 55 -19.96 14.21 14.43
N LEU A 56 -19.79 13.78 13.17
CA LEU A 56 -18.73 14.30 12.30
C LEU A 56 -18.88 15.80 12.00
N ARG A 57 -20.12 16.28 11.77
CA ARG A 57 -20.39 17.72 11.60
C ARG A 57 -20.14 18.50 12.89
N ASP A 58 -20.47 17.93 14.04
CA ASP A 58 -20.27 18.58 15.33
C ASP A 58 -18.78 18.63 15.72
N ILE A 59 -17.99 17.63 15.32
CA ILE A 59 -16.53 17.68 15.41
C ILE A 59 -15.98 18.85 14.59
N GLU A 60 -16.42 19.02 13.34
CA GLU A 60 -15.95 20.11 12.47
C GLU A 60 -16.37 21.49 13.01
N LYS A 61 -17.60 21.61 13.53
CA LYS A 61 -18.18 22.89 13.94
C LYS A 61 -17.79 23.31 15.35
N TYR A 62 -17.73 22.37 16.29
CA TYR A 62 -17.58 22.62 17.72
C TYR A 62 -16.38 21.92 18.35
N GLY A 63 -15.71 21.01 17.62
CA GLY A 63 -14.58 20.25 18.13
C GLY A 63 -14.96 19.09 19.06
N PHE A 64 -16.23 18.66 19.05
CA PHE A 64 -16.72 17.57 19.89
C PHE A 64 -17.69 16.68 19.11
N GLY A 65 -17.59 15.37 19.31
CA GLY A 65 -18.54 14.38 18.79
C GLY A 65 -18.36 13.02 19.47
N GLU A 66 -19.43 12.23 19.50
CA GLU A 66 -19.48 10.93 20.14
C GLU A 66 -18.90 9.82 19.25
N ILE A 67 -18.22 8.87 19.91
CA ILE A 67 -17.69 7.66 19.27
C ILE A 67 -18.38 6.45 19.90
N PHE A 68 -18.97 5.61 19.08
CA PHE A 68 -19.72 4.44 19.50
C PHE A 68 -18.87 3.17 19.42
N GLN A 69 -18.99 2.29 20.42
CA GLN A 69 -18.32 0.99 20.46
C GLN A 69 -19.01 -0.09 19.62
N ARG A 70 -20.25 0.14 19.19
CA ARG A 70 -21.01 -0.71 18.28
C ARG A 70 -21.97 0.19 17.49
N PRO A 71 -22.41 -0.23 16.30
CA PRO A 71 -23.53 0.43 15.63
C PRO A 71 -24.71 0.45 16.60
N SER A 72 -25.23 1.63 16.93
CA SER A 72 -26.31 1.76 17.91
C SER A 72 -27.59 1.13 17.35
N ASP A 73 -28.14 0.16 18.08
CA ASP A 73 -29.42 -0.51 17.83
C ASP A 73 -30.61 0.47 17.89
N LYS A 74 -30.45 1.59 18.58
CA LYS A 74 -31.51 2.59 18.76
C LYS A 74 -31.83 3.44 17.51
N TYR A 75 -31.06 3.29 16.42
CA TYR A 75 -31.19 4.12 15.21
C TYR A 75 -31.04 3.30 13.90
N GLU A 76 -31.48 2.04 13.93
CA GLU A 76 -31.33 1.02 12.86
C GLU A 76 -31.73 1.45 11.42
N ALA A 77 -32.32 2.62 11.19
CA ALA A 77 -32.78 3.04 9.87
C ALA A 77 -32.51 4.50 9.46
N SER A 78 -31.74 5.32 10.20
CA SER A 78 -31.67 6.76 9.82
C SER A 78 -30.38 7.54 10.04
N ARG A 79 -29.34 6.96 10.63
CA ARG A 79 -28.02 7.63 10.65
C ARG A 79 -26.99 6.71 10.02
N CYS A 80 -26.39 7.16 8.93
CA CYS A 80 -25.30 6.45 8.27
C CYS A 80 -24.17 6.27 9.27
N VAL A 81 -23.94 5.02 9.67
CA VAL A 81 -22.89 4.67 10.63
C VAL A 81 -21.57 4.59 9.87
N THR A 82 -20.73 5.61 10.02
CA THR A 82 -19.38 5.63 9.43
C THR A 82 -18.44 4.78 10.28
N PRO A 83 -17.83 3.72 9.73
CA PRO A 83 -16.85 2.91 10.44
C PRO A 83 -15.54 3.67 10.64
N LEU A 84 -15.04 3.67 11.88
CA LEU A 84 -13.73 4.21 12.23
C LEU A 84 -12.73 3.05 12.36
N TYR A 85 -11.75 3.04 11.47
CA TYR A 85 -10.66 2.07 11.52
C TYR A 85 -9.50 2.64 12.32
N ARG A 86 -8.80 1.79 13.08
CA ARG A 86 -7.50 2.18 13.61
C ARG A 86 -6.60 2.46 12.42
N MET A 87 -6.14 3.70 12.29
CA MET A 87 -4.93 3.93 11.51
C MET A 87 -3.82 3.08 12.15
N PRO A 88 -3.09 2.27 11.37
CA PRO A 88 -1.81 1.77 11.84
C PRO A 88 -1.01 2.97 12.35
N PRO A 89 -0.38 2.89 13.54
CA PRO A 89 0.45 3.98 14.03
C PRO A 89 1.58 4.20 13.02
N VAL A 90 1.43 5.24 12.19
CA VAL A 90 2.32 5.62 11.07
C VAL A 90 2.22 4.66 9.86
N PRO A 91 2.24 5.17 8.61
CA PRO A 91 2.28 4.32 7.42
C PRO A 91 3.48 3.38 7.53
N VAL A 92 3.22 2.07 7.48
CA VAL A 92 4.22 1.00 7.32
C VAL A 92 4.76 1.03 5.89
N VAL A 93 5.12 2.21 5.39
CA VAL A 93 5.91 2.34 4.17
C VAL A 93 7.36 2.34 4.66
N PRO A 94 8.14 1.28 4.38
CA PRO A 94 9.55 1.27 4.70
C PRO A 94 10.19 2.58 4.25
N GLU A 95 10.99 3.21 5.10
CA GLU A 95 11.59 4.50 4.80
C GLU A 95 12.41 4.46 3.48
N GLY A 96 12.92 3.27 3.14
CA GLY A 96 13.55 3.00 1.85
C GLY A 96 12.62 3.15 0.64
N LEU A 97 11.33 2.77 0.75
CA LEU A 97 10.34 2.99 -0.30
C LEU A 97 10.01 4.46 -0.47
N VAL A 98 9.87 5.21 0.63
CA VAL A 98 9.67 6.67 0.58
C VAL A 98 10.86 7.36 -0.08
N LYS A 99 12.08 6.95 0.27
CA LYS A 99 13.32 7.47 -0.34
C LYS A 99 13.43 7.09 -1.82
N ALA A 100 13.06 5.87 -2.20
CA ALA A 100 13.06 5.41 -3.59
C ALA A 100 12.05 6.18 -4.46
N VAL A 101 10.83 6.42 -3.97
CA VAL A 101 9.81 7.21 -4.68
C VAL A 101 10.26 8.66 -4.84
N ARG A 102 10.81 9.28 -3.78
CA ARG A 102 11.35 10.64 -3.85
C ARG A 102 12.50 10.75 -4.84
N PHE A 103 13.40 9.76 -4.86
CA PHE A 103 14.49 9.69 -5.82
C PHE A 103 13.97 9.56 -7.25
N TYR A 104 12.99 8.69 -7.50
CA TYR A 104 12.37 8.53 -8.82
C TYR A 104 11.72 9.83 -9.32
N GLU A 105 10.93 10.50 -8.48
CA GLU A 105 10.32 11.79 -8.81
C GLU A 105 11.38 12.88 -9.06
N GLN A 106 12.47 12.87 -8.29
CA GLN A 106 13.59 13.79 -8.51
C GLN A 106 14.29 13.52 -9.84
N VAL A 107 14.62 12.26 -10.14
CA VAL A 107 15.21 11.86 -11.43
C VAL A 107 14.31 12.22 -12.60
N LYS A 108 12.99 12.03 -12.47
CA LYS A 108 11.98 12.39 -13.48
C LYS A 108 11.87 13.90 -13.69
N ARG A 109 12.03 14.70 -12.63
CA ARG A 109 12.03 16.17 -12.71
C ARG A 109 13.33 16.70 -13.32
N GLU A 110 14.47 16.13 -12.93
CA GLU A 110 15.79 16.54 -13.39
C GLU A 110 16.11 16.04 -14.80
N ASN A 111 15.51 14.91 -15.20
CA ASN A 111 15.55 14.38 -16.56
C ASN A 111 14.12 14.39 -17.14
N PRO A 112 13.65 15.51 -17.72
CA PRO A 112 12.43 15.48 -18.52
C PRO A 112 12.58 14.42 -19.63
N PRO A 113 11.48 13.82 -20.11
CA PRO A 113 11.55 12.63 -20.95
C PRO A 113 12.23 12.98 -22.26
N VAL A 114 13.51 12.65 -22.37
CA VAL A 114 14.00 12.21 -23.67
C VAL A 114 13.57 10.75 -23.73
N GLU A 115 12.38 10.50 -24.28
CA GLU A 115 11.97 9.17 -24.76
C GLU A 115 12.90 8.75 -25.90
N THR A 116 14.17 8.53 -25.59
CA THR A 116 15.14 7.88 -26.46
C THR A 116 15.45 6.54 -25.83
N GLY A 117 15.61 5.52 -26.66
CA GLY A 117 16.03 4.17 -26.24
C GLY A 117 17.24 4.20 -25.30
N ALA A 118 18.09 5.22 -25.42
CA ALA A 118 19.25 5.48 -24.57
C ALA A 118 18.96 5.52 -23.05
N TRP A 119 17.81 6.03 -22.59
CA TRP A 119 17.51 6.04 -21.15
C TRP A 119 17.19 4.63 -20.63
N LYS A 120 16.44 3.86 -21.42
CA LYS A 120 16.15 2.46 -21.11
C LYS A 120 17.42 1.61 -21.15
N ASP A 121 18.29 1.85 -22.13
CA ASP A 121 19.58 1.17 -22.26
C ASP A 121 20.54 1.53 -21.11
N ALA A 122 20.52 2.78 -20.63
CA ALA A 122 21.31 3.20 -19.49
C ALA A 122 20.82 2.54 -18.18
N VAL A 123 19.51 2.47 -17.97
CA VAL A 123 18.91 1.78 -16.81
C VAL A 123 19.22 0.28 -16.85
N ASP A 124 19.10 -0.35 -18.01
CA ASP A 124 19.40 -1.78 -18.20
C ASP A 124 20.90 -2.07 -17.99
N TRP A 125 21.78 -1.19 -18.46
CA TRP A 125 23.22 -1.26 -18.20
C TRP A 125 23.55 -1.14 -16.70
N VAL A 126 22.98 -0.16 -16.00
CA VAL A 126 23.20 0.01 -14.54
C VAL A 126 22.69 -1.20 -13.75
N LEU A 127 21.53 -1.75 -14.11
CA LEU A 127 21.00 -2.99 -13.50
C LEU A 127 21.93 -4.18 -13.74
N LYS A 128 22.48 -4.31 -14.95
CA LYS A 128 23.42 -5.38 -15.30
C LYS A 128 24.74 -5.26 -14.52
N GLU A 129 25.29 -4.06 -14.39
CA GLU A 129 26.51 -3.81 -13.62
C GLU A 129 26.30 -4.06 -12.12
N ALA A 130 25.18 -3.58 -11.55
CA ALA A 130 24.83 -3.84 -10.16
C ALA A 130 24.72 -5.35 -9.86
N CYS A 131 24.14 -6.13 -10.79
CA CYS A 131 24.07 -7.59 -10.68
C CYS A 131 25.46 -8.25 -10.74
N GLN A 132 26.39 -7.74 -11.56
CA GLN A 132 27.75 -8.27 -11.64
C GLN A 132 28.53 -8.00 -10.35
N VAL A 133 28.44 -6.78 -9.80
CA VAL A 133 29.10 -6.42 -8.53
C VAL A 133 28.60 -7.28 -7.38
N VAL A 134 27.30 -7.54 -7.29
CA VAL A 134 26.71 -8.43 -6.27
C VAL A 134 27.17 -9.88 -6.47
N ASN A 135 27.23 -10.38 -7.71
CA ASN A 135 27.69 -11.74 -8.00
C ASN A 135 29.19 -11.95 -7.75
N ILE A 136 30.03 -10.93 -7.96
CA ILE A 136 31.47 -10.98 -7.61
C ILE A 136 31.63 -11.02 -6.09
N ARG A 137 30.79 -10.28 -5.35
CA ARG A 137 30.82 -10.26 -3.88
C ARG A 137 30.38 -11.59 -3.25
N ILE A 138 29.54 -12.37 -3.94
CA ILE A 138 29.11 -13.71 -3.51
C ILE A 138 30.15 -14.80 -3.83
N LYS A 139 31.02 -14.59 -4.82
CA LYS A 139 32.08 -15.55 -5.23
C LYS A 139 33.45 -15.29 -4.56
N GLY A 140 33.59 -14.22 -3.79
CA GLY A 140 34.85 -13.78 -3.20
C GLY A 140 34.98 -13.92 -1.68
N GLU A 141 34.00 -14.58 -1.03
CA GLU A 141 34.11 -15.11 0.34
C GLU A 141 34.17 -16.64 0.28
#